data_AF-A0A439P902-F1
#
_entry.id   AF-A0A439P902-F1
#
_cell.length_a   1.000
_cell.length_b   1.000
_cell.length_c   1.000
_cell.angle_alpha   90.00
_cell.angle_beta   90.00
_cell.angle_gamma   90.00
#
_symmetry.space_group_name_H-M   'P 1'
#
loop_
_entity.id
_entity.type
_entity.pdbx_description
1 polymer ?
#
loop_
_entity_poly.entity_id
_entity_poly.type
_entity_poly.pdbx_seq_one_letter_code
_entity_poly.pdbx_strand_id
1 'polypeptide(L)' 'MKRDLAERDSLVRNGILVPDSNPALFRFSRNHVFRSSSCAAGVIRDGNASGPSLWKDERTGKTLKDYEAA' A
#
# COMPACT_ATOMS: atom_id res chain seq x y z
N MET A 1 7.95 5.09 14.91
CA MET A 1 7.09 5.96 14.07
C MET A 1 6.71 5.23 12.80
N LYS A 2 5.43 5.27 12.40
CA LYS A 2 4.97 4.76 11.09
C LYS A 2 5.40 5.74 10.00
N ARG A 3 6.29 5.30 9.10
CA ARG A 3 6.88 6.18 8.06
C ARG A 3 5.82 6.71 7.08
N ASP A 4 4.81 5.91 6.80
CA ASP A 4 3.78 6.21 5.80
C ASP A 4 2.50 6.82 6.40
N LEU A 5 2.51 7.17 7.68
CA LEU A 5 1.35 7.77 8.35
C LEU A 5 0.94 9.10 7.70
N ALA A 6 1.93 9.95 7.38
CA ALA A 6 1.68 11.22 6.70
C ALA A 6 1.08 11.03 5.29
N GLU A 7 1.49 9.97 4.58
CA GLU A 7 0.94 9.63 3.27
C GLU A 7 -0.52 9.18 3.40
N ARG A 8 -0.78 8.22 4.29
CA ARG A 8 -2.13 7.71 4.57
C ARG A 8 -3.08 8.86 4.94
N ASP A 9 -2.67 9.73 5.85
CA ASP A 9 -3.50 10.85 6.29
C ASP A 9 -3.73 11.87 5.15
N SER A 10 -2.75 12.05 4.25
CA SER A 10 -2.92 12.84 3.03
C SER A 10 -3.97 12.21 2.10
N LEU A 11 -3.95 10.90 1.92
CA LEU A 11 -4.93 10.19 1.09
C LEU A 11 -6.34 10.28 1.67
N VAL A 12 -6.48 10.24 3.00
CA VAL A 12 -7.76 10.46 3.67
C VAL A 12 -8.27 11.89 3.46
N ARG A 13 -7.41 12.90 3.69
CA ARG A 13 -7.78 14.31 3.45
C ARG A 13 -8.19 14.60 2.01
N ASN A 14 -7.55 13.94 1.05
CA ASN A 14 -7.84 14.08 -0.38
C ASN A 14 -9.01 13.21 -0.85
N GLY A 15 -9.69 12.49 0.06
CA GLY A 15 -10.82 11.61 -0.26
C GLY A 15 -10.46 10.40 -1.10
N ILE A 16 -9.16 10.05 -1.21
CA ILE A 16 -8.69 8.86 -1.91
C ILE A 16 -8.92 7.62 -1.05
N LEU A 17 -8.61 7.73 0.24
CA LEU A 17 -8.99 6.75 1.25
C LEU A 17 -10.24 7.25 1.97
N VAL A 18 -11.30 6.46 1.95
CA VAL A 18 -12.55 6.72 2.66
C VAL A 18 -12.80 5.62 3.68
N PRO A 19 -13.49 5.89 4.80
CA PRO A 19 -13.90 4.85 5.73
C PRO A 19 -14.68 3.75 5.01
N ASP A 20 -14.38 2.50 5.33
CA ASP A 20 -15.16 1.36 4.84
C ASP A 20 -16.37 1.08 5.75
N SER A 21 -17.28 0.21 5.33
CA SER A 21 -18.33 -0.32 6.20
C SER A 21 -17.74 -1.05 7.42
N ASN A 22 -16.56 -1.65 7.28
CA ASN A 22 -15.78 -2.12 8.42
C ASN A 22 -15.02 -0.95 9.06
N PRO A 23 -15.30 -0.60 10.34
CA PRO A 23 -14.66 0.55 11.00
C PRO A 23 -13.15 0.41 11.21
N ALA A 24 -12.59 -0.79 11.05
CA ALA A 24 -11.15 -1.03 11.12
C ALA A 24 -10.42 -0.80 9.78
N LEU A 25 -11.14 -0.54 8.69
CA LEU A 25 -10.58 -0.49 7.34
C LEU A 25 -10.88 0.83 6.63
N PHE A 26 -9.99 1.15 5.69
CA PHE A 26 -10.24 2.17 4.67
C PHE A 26 -10.38 1.51 3.31
N ARG A 27 -11.12 2.15 2.42
CA ARG A 27 -11.29 1.76 1.04
C ARG A 27 -10.76 2.85 0.11
N PHE A 28 -10.15 2.43 -1.00
CA PHE A 28 -9.84 3.36 -2.09
C PHE A 28 -11.11 3.74 -2.84
N SER A 29 -11.44 5.03 -2.88
CA SER A 29 -12.57 5.57 -3.62
C SER A 29 -12.27 5.69 -5.13
N ARG A 30 -10.98 5.84 -5.46
CA ARG A 30 -10.47 6.00 -6.83
C ARG A 30 -9.07 5.41 -6.96
N ASN A 31 -8.67 5.14 -8.19
CA ASN A 31 -7.32 4.67 -8.51
C ASN A 31 -6.28 5.69 -8.04
N HIS A 32 -5.21 5.21 -7.42
CA HIS A 32 -4.11 6.04 -6.95
C HIS A 32 -2.77 5.37 -7.27
N VAL A 33 -1.88 6.14 -7.88
CA VAL A 33 -0.51 5.71 -8.19
C VAL A 33 0.40 6.16 -7.05
N PHE A 34 1.00 5.20 -6.37
CA PHE A 34 1.97 5.46 -5.32
C PHE A 34 3.35 5.79 -5.90
N ARG A 35 4.12 6.61 -5.17
CA ARG A 35 5.50 6.94 -5.54
C ARG A 35 6.46 5.75 -5.53
N SER A 36 6.12 4.67 -4.82
CA SER A 36 6.90 3.43 -4.80
C SER A 36 6.07 2.25 -4.30
N SER A 37 6.54 1.04 -4.62
CA SER A 37 5.94 -0.21 -4.16
C SER A 37 5.93 -0.33 -2.64
N SER A 38 6.97 0.13 -1.95
CA SER A 38 7.02 0.14 -0.48
C SER A 38 6.07 1.16 0.14
N CYS A 39 5.89 2.33 -0.49
CA CYS A 39 4.93 3.32 -0.03
C CYS A 39 3.49 2.78 -0.10
N ALA A 40 3.15 2.13 -1.22
CA ALA A 40 1.87 1.42 -1.35
C ALA A 40 1.69 0.37 -0.24
N ALA A 41 2.72 -0.45 0.01
CA ALA A 41 2.67 -1.51 1.01
C ALA A 41 2.48 -0.94 2.42
N GLY A 42 3.15 0.18 2.72
CA GLY A 42 3.06 0.81 4.03
C GLY A 42 1.70 1.41 4.32
N VAL A 43 1.08 2.04 3.32
CA VAL A 43 -0.28 2.59 3.42
C VAL A 43 -1.32 1.47 3.53
N ILE A 44 -1.25 0.46 2.66
CA ILE A 44 -2.25 -0.63 2.61
C ILE A 44 -2.18 -1.50 3.87
N ARG A 45 -0.98 -1.79 4.36
CA ARG A 45 -0.77 -2.60 5.58
C ARG A 45 -0.87 -1.80 6.87
N ASP A 46 -0.98 -0.47 6.79
CA ASP A 46 -0.92 0.46 7.93
C ASP A 46 0.31 0.21 8.85
N GLY A 47 1.48 0.02 8.24
CA GLY A 47 2.71 -0.34 8.96
C GLY A 47 3.95 -0.31 8.10
N ASN A 48 5.13 -0.49 8.71
CA ASN A 48 6.37 -0.51 7.95
C ASN A 48 6.44 -1.79 7.09
N ALA A 49 6.52 -1.65 5.77
CA ALA A 49 6.50 -2.76 4.84
C ALA A 49 7.49 -2.54 3.69
N SER A 50 8.16 -3.62 3.28
CA SER A 50 9.01 -3.65 2.09
C SER A 50 8.20 -4.15 0.91
N GLY A 51 7.82 -3.26 0.00
CA GLY A 51 7.03 -3.62 -1.18
C GLY A 51 7.68 -4.74 -2.00
N PRO A 52 8.95 -4.60 -2.43
CA PRO A 52 9.62 -5.60 -3.26
C PRO A 52 9.58 -7.02 -2.68
N SER A 53 9.62 -7.15 -1.35
CA SER A 53 9.59 -8.46 -0.67
C SER A 53 8.18 -8.94 -0.29
N LEU A 54 7.19 -8.04 -0.24
CA LEU A 54 5.83 -8.35 0.21
C LEU A 54 4.88 -8.62 -0.95
N TRP A 55 5.02 -7.86 -2.04
CA TRP A 55 4.23 -8.04 -3.25
C TRP A 55 4.66 -9.35 -3.91
N LYS A 56 3.71 -10.26 -4.07
CA LYS A 56 3.91 -11.56 -4.69
C LYS A 56 2.87 -11.79 -5.77
N ASP A 57 3.30 -12.38 -6.86
CA ASP A 57 2.40 -12.97 -7.84
C ASP A 57 1.82 -14.26 -7.25
N GLU A 58 0.50 -14.33 -7.13
CA GLU A 58 -0.18 -15.49 -6.54
C GLU A 58 0.01 -16.78 -7.36
N ARG A 59 0.22 -16.67 -8.67
CA ARG A 59 0.38 -17.82 -9.56
C ARG A 59 1.79 -18.40 -9.49
N THR A 60 2.80 -17.54 -9.49
CA THR A 60 4.21 -17.96 -9.57
C THR A 60 4.91 -18.00 -8.22
N GLY A 61 4.34 -17.34 -7.21
CA GLY A 61 4.96 -17.15 -5.89
C GLY A 61 6.15 -16.19 -5.89
N LYS A 62 6.56 -15.69 -7.07
CA LYS A 62 7.68 -14.75 -7.20
C LYS A 62 7.30 -13.40 -6.61
N THR A 63 8.23 -12.83 -5.85
CA THR A 63 8.09 -11.48 -5.30
C THR A 63 8.39 -10.43 -6.34
N LEU A 64 7.96 -9.19 -6.12
CA LEU A 64 8.31 -8.06 -6.99
C LEU A 64 9.84 -7.92 -7.12
N LYS A 65 10.58 -8.17 -6.05
CA LYS A 65 12.05 -8.18 -6.05
C LYS A 65 12.62 -9.22 -7.02
N ASP A 66 12.01 -10.40 -7.12
CA ASP A 66 12.46 -11.46 -8.04
C ASP A 66 12.27 -11.07 -9.51
N TYR A 67 11.26 -10.24 -9.80
CA TYR A 67 11.03 -9.68 -11.13
C TYR A 67 11.95 -8.50 -11.45
N GLU A 68 12.30 -7.68 -10.47
CA GLU A 68 13.24 -6.56 -10.63
C GLU A 68 14.71 -7.02 -10.79
N ALA A 69 15.03 -8.22 -10.32
CA ALA A 69 16.37 -8.81 -10.39
C ALA A 69 16.63 -9.63 -11.68
N ALA A 70 15.63 -9.79 -12.54
CA ALA A 70 15.69 -10.56 -13.78
C ALA A 70 15.89 -9.64 -15.00
#